data_AF-A0A1M4WAI1-F1
#
_entry.id   AF-A0A1M4WAI1-F1
#
_cell.length_a   1.000
_cell.length_b   1.000
_cell.length_c   1.000
_cell.angle_alpha   90.00
_cell.angle_beta   90.00
_cell.angle_gamma   90.00
#
_symmetry.space_group_name_H-M   'P 1'
#
loop_
_entity.id
_entity.type
_entity.pdbx_description
1 polymer ?
#
loop_
_entity_poly.entity_id
_entity_poly.type
_entity_poly.pdbx_seq_one_letter_code
_entity_poly.pdbx_strand_id
1 'polypeptide(L)' 'MKTETIIFHSPEEIVQFVESVQKYDFDVDLKYGHIVVDGKSLLGALAVGTNHKVEVCMHTGDSAV' A
#
# COMPACT_ATOMS: atom_id res chain seq x y z
N MET A 1 1.50 -7.30 -12.10
CA MET A 1 0.95 -7.32 -10.72
C MET A 1 1.98 -7.96 -9.82
N LYS A 2 2.48 -7.21 -8.84
CA LYS A 2 3.46 -7.70 -7.85
C LYS A 2 2.88 -7.52 -6.45
N THR A 3 2.98 -8.55 -5.61
CA THR A 3 2.45 -8.52 -4.24
C THR A 3 3.58 -8.77 -3.24
N GLU A 4 3.68 -7.91 -2.24
CA GLU A 4 4.68 -7.99 -1.17
C GLU A 4 3.98 -7.86 0.18
N THR A 5 4.46 -8.55 1.21
CA THR A 5 3.92 -8.40 2.58
C THR A 5 4.83 -7.51 3.40
N ILE A 6 4.28 -6.46 4.00
CA ILE A 6 5.00 -5.55 4.88
C ILE A 6 4.31 -5.45 6.25
N ILE A 7 5.05 -4.95 7.24
CA ILE A 7 4.53 -4.64 8.56
C ILE A 7 4.91 -3.19 8.86
N PHE A 8 3.90 -2.35 9.10
CA PHE A 8 4.12 -0.99 9.58
C PHE A 8 4.25 -1.02 11.10
N HIS A 9 5.32 -0.46 11.65
CA HIS A 9 5.54 -0.38 13.10
C HIS A 9 5.03 0.93 13.69
N SER A 10 4.98 1.98 12.87
CA SER A 10 4.55 3.32 13.29
C SER A 10 3.67 3.98 12.23
N PRO A 11 2.76 4.88 12.63
CA PRO A 11 1.96 5.65 11.67
C PRO A 11 2.82 6.55 10.78
N GLU A 12 4.01 6.98 11.22
CA GLU A 12 4.93 7.72 10.35
C GLU A 12 5.42 6.88 9.15
N GLU A 13 5.62 5.56 9.33
CA GLU A 13 5.99 4.66 8.23
C GLU A 13 4.87 4.58 7.19
N ILE A 14 3.61 4.62 7.62
CA ILE A 14 2.44 4.65 6.74
C ILE A 14 2.42 5.93 5.92
N VAL A 15 2.68 7.08 6.55
CA VAL A 15 2.75 8.37 5.86
C VAL A 15 3.85 8.36 4.81
N GLN A 16 5.06 7.93 5.18
CA GLN A 16 6.20 7.85 4.27
C GLN A 16 5.98 6.86 3.12
N PHE A 17 5.28 5.75 3.39
CA PHE A 17 4.87 4.80 2.36
C PHE A 17 3.92 5.46 1.36
N VAL A 18 2.87 6.12 1.84
CA VAL A 18 1.87 6.81 1.00
C VAL A 18 2.52 7.89 0.13
N GLU A 19 3.41 8.71 0.72
CA GLU A 19 4.18 9.72 -0.01
C GLU A 19 5.10 9.11 -1.08
N SER A 20 5.63 7.91 -0.84
CA SER A 20 6.48 7.20 -1.78
C SER A 20 5.66 6.63 -2.94
N VAL A 21 4.55 5.96 -2.65
CA VAL A 21 3.68 5.36 -3.68
C VAL A 21 2.96 6.39 -4.54
N GLN A 22 2.67 7.59 -4.00
CA GLN A 22 2.12 8.71 -4.77
C GLN A 22 3.02 9.18 -5.93
N LYS A 23 4.33 8.90 -5.88
CA LYS A 23 5.27 9.28 -6.95
C LYS A 23 5.22 8.35 -8.15
N TYR A 24 4.55 7.20 -8.02
CA TYR A 24 4.49 6.20 -9.07
C TYR A 24 3.15 6.23 -9.79
N ASP A 25 3.20 6.03 -11.11
CA ASP A 25 2.03 6.07 -12.01
C ASP A 25 1.32 4.70 -12.13
N PHE A 26 1.38 3.89 -11.08
CA PHE A 26 0.69 2.60 -11.01
C PHE A 26 -0.18 2.53 -9.78
N ASP A 27 -1.24 1.75 -9.83
CA ASP A 27 -2.13 1.58 -8.68
C ASP A 27 -1.53 0.66 -7.63
N VAL A 28 -1.78 1.01 -6.37
CA VAL A 28 -1.26 0.29 -5.22
C VAL A 28 -2.42 0.03 -4.28
N ASP A 29 -2.72 -1.23 -4.04
CA ASP A 29 -3.72 -1.65 -3.07
C ASP A 29 -3.05 -2.16 -1.80
N LEU A 30 -3.63 -1.84 -0.65
CA LEU A 30 -3.28 -2.40 0.64
C LEU A 30 -4.39 -3.33 1.11
N LYS A 31 -4.02 -4.55 1.47
CA LYS A 31 -4.96 -5.57 1.92
C LYS A 31 -4.60 -6.08 3.31
N TYR A 32 -5.60 -6.09 4.17
CA TYR A 32 -5.52 -6.63 5.51
C TYR A 32 -6.72 -7.54 5.77
N GLY A 33 -6.47 -8.85 5.81
CA GLY A 33 -7.51 -9.87 5.94
C GLY A 33 -8.50 -9.82 4.77
N HIS A 34 -9.73 -9.35 5.05
CA HIS A 34 -10.81 -9.22 4.08
C HIS A 34 -11.03 -7.77 3.60
N ILE A 35 -10.26 -6.81 4.12
CA ILE A 35 -10.36 -5.40 3.78
C ILE A 35 -9.29 -5.08 2.73
N VAL A 36 -9.70 -4.40 1.66
CA VAL A 36 -8.81 -3.83 0.64
C VAL A 36 -9.06 -2.32 0.62
N VAL A 37 -7.98 -1.55 0.68
CA VAL A 37 -8.02 -0.09 0.63
C VAL A 37 -7.02 0.41 -0.39
N ASP A 38 -7.29 1.59 -0.94
CA ASP A 38 -6.36 2.29 -1.82
C ASP A 38 -5.11 2.71 -1.04
N GLY A 39 -3.94 2.26 -1.52
CA GLY A 39 -2.63 2.52 -0.90
C GLY A 39 -2.09 3.92 -1.15
N LYS A 40 -2.68 4.67 -2.10
CA LYS A 40 -2.37 6.10 -2.33
C LYS A 40 -3.17 7.00 -1.38
N SER A 41 -4.27 6.52 -0.82
CA SER A 41 -5.07 7.21 0.18
C SER A 41 -4.46 7.08 1.58
N LEU A 42 -3.96 8.20 2.11
CA LEU A 42 -3.44 8.24 3.48
C LEU A 42 -4.47 7.78 4.52
N LEU A 43 -5.73 8.18 4.36
CA LEU A 43 -6.81 7.77 5.26
C LEU A 43 -7.05 6.26 5.19
N GLY A 44 -7.02 5.68 3.99
CA GLY A 44 -7.15 4.23 3.80
C GLY A 44 -6.00 3.48 4.44
N ALA A 45 -4.76 3.91 4.18
CA ALA A 45 -3.57 3.30 4.75
C ALA A 45 -3.50 3.41 6.29
N LEU A 46 -3.95 4.51 6.87
CA LEU A 46 -4.08 4.65 8.33
C LEU A 46 -5.18 3.75 8.92
N ALA A 47 -6.25 3.48 8.18
CA ALA A 47 -7.31 2.57 8.60
C ALA A 47 -6.85 1.10 8.64
N VAL A 48 -5.80 0.75 7.89
CA VAL A 48 -5.14 -0.56 7.99
C VAL A 48 -4.53 -0.70 9.40
N GLY A 49 -3.79 0.31 9.85
CA GLY A 49 -3.17 0.39 11.18
C GLY A 49 -1.73 -0.13 11.22
N THR A 50 -1.19 -0.39 12.42
CA THR A 50 0.19 -0.84 12.64
C THR A 50 0.26 -2.23 13.31
N ASN A 51 1.47 -2.80 13.36
CA ASN A 51 1.82 -4.06 14.04
C ASN A 51 1.10 -5.31 13.52
N HIS A 52 0.73 -5.33 12.24
CA HIS A 52 0.20 -6.52 11.58
C HIS A 52 0.67 -6.59 10.13
N LYS A 53 0.48 -7.75 9.51
CA LYS A 53 0.87 -8.01 8.13
C LYS A 53 -0.13 -7.37 7.17
N VAL A 54 0.39 -6.54 6.28
CA VAL A 54 -0.34 -5.88 5.20
C VAL A 54 0.19 -6.42 3.87
N GLU A 55 -0.70 -6.91 3.02
CA GLU A 55 -0.38 -7.28 1.65
C GLU A 55 -0.45 -6.02 0.78
N VAL A 56 0.67 -5.65 0.15
CA VAL A 56 0.76 -4.54 -0.80
C VAL A 56 0.70 -5.13 -2.20
N CYS A 57 -0.31 -4.79 -2.98
CA CYS A 57 -0.47 -5.19 -4.36
C CYS A 57 -0.16 -4.01 -5.28
N MET A 58 0.93 -4.08 -6.03
CA MET A 58 1.30 -3.10 -7.03
C MET A 58 0.79 -3.55 -8.40
N HIS A 59 -0.12 -2.77 -8.96
CA HIS A 59 -0.67 -2.91 -10.30
C HIS A 59 0.21 -2.18 -11.29
N THR A 60 1.48 -2.58 -11.35
CA THR A 60 2.35 -2.20 -12.47
C THR A 60 1.75 -2.86 -13.72
N GLY A 61 1.03 -2.07 -14.53
CA GLY A 61 0.73 -2.47 -15.89
C GLY A 61 2.03 -2.91 -16.52
N ASP A 62 2.03 -4.08 -17.14
CA ASP A 62 3.08 -4.44 -18.07
C ASP A 62 2.93 -3.45 -19.24
N SER A 63 3.49 -2.24 -19.09
CA SER A 63 3.77 -1.37 -20.22
C SER A 63 4.98 -1.96 -20.94
N ALA A 64 4.80 -3.18 -21.45
CA ALA A 64 5.48 -3.61 -22.65
C ALA A 64 4.86 -2.80 -23.79
N VAL A 65 5.39 -1.60 -24.01
CA VAL A 65 5.65 -0.98 -25.33
C VAL A 65 6.56 0.22 -25.16
#